data_AF-A0A3C0ZX27-F1
#
_entry.id   AF-A0A3C0ZX27-F1
#
_cell.length_a   1.000
_cell.length_b   1.000
_cell.length_c   1.000
_cell.angle_alpha   90.00
_cell.angle_beta   90.00
_cell.angle_gamma   90.00
#
_symmetry.space_group_name_H-M   'P 1'
#
loop_
_entity.id
_entity.type
_entity.pdbx_description
1 polymer ?
#
loop_
_entity_poly.entity_id
_entity_poly.type
_entity_poly.pdbx_seq_one_letter_code
_entity_poly.pdbx_strand_id
1 'polypeptide(L)'
;MVNALKKMMLHLSEYVEIILAIYLLIVICLVIGRTVMLETPLIFTEGASLHHFLEASLTIAVSIEFLKMLCMHTPGTLIEVLLFAIARHMIVESLPPLQNLLIVFSIAVLFAVRRYLLTSSDQKGMNEHIHGARDIIAELTHSNKEKEALHSYRENVKEQKQLNKVARKIQKEEEKNSDNHGA
;
A
#
# COMPACT_ATOMS: atom_id res chain seq x y z
N MET A 1 1.11 2.24 -26.68
CA MET A 1 -0.10 2.97 -27.13
C MET A 1 -0.97 3.43 -25.96
N VAL A 2 -1.42 2.52 -25.08
CA VAL A 2 -2.27 2.85 -23.92
C VAL A 2 -1.67 3.90 -22.98
N ASN A 3 -0.37 3.85 -22.68
CA ASN A 3 0.29 4.81 -21.79
C ASN A 3 0.35 6.23 -22.38
N ALA A 4 0.41 6.37 -23.71
CA ALA A 4 0.39 7.67 -24.38
C ALA A 4 -1.02 8.29 -24.35
N LEU A 5 -2.06 7.47 -24.53
CA LEU A 5 -3.46 7.88 -24.40
C LEU A 5 -3.77 8.36 -22.99
N LYS A 6 -3.32 7.60 -21.98
CA LYS A 6 -3.44 7.97 -20.56
C LYS A 6 -2.80 9.32 -20.27
N LYS A 7 -1.57 9.55 -20.75
CA LYS A 7 -0.84 10.81 -20.57
C LYS A 7 -1.56 11.98 -21.25
N MET A 8 -2.07 11.79 -22.46
CA MET A 8 -2.83 12.80 -23.18
C MET A 8 -4.14 13.16 -22.46
N MET A 9 -4.83 12.17 -21.92
CA MET A 9 -6.09 12.36 -21.21
C MET A 9 -5.90 13.11 -19.88
N LEU A 10 -4.80 12.83 -19.16
CA LEU A 10 -4.43 13.56 -17.94
C LEU A 10 -4.15 15.04 -18.23
N HIS A 11 -3.29 15.32 -19.22
CA HIS A 11 -2.99 16.71 -19.61
C HIS A 11 -4.24 17.47 -20.08
N LEU A 12 -5.13 16.80 -20.83
CA LEU A 12 -6.39 17.41 -21.25
C LEU A 12 -7.30 17.72 -20.06
N SER A 13 -7.37 16.81 -19.09
CA SER A 13 -8.16 17.01 -17.89
C SER A 13 -7.62 18.14 -17.01
N GLU A 14 -6.31 18.24 -16.83
CA GLU A 14 -5.65 19.34 -16.11
C GLU A 14 -5.97 20.68 -16.80
N TYR A 15 -5.98 20.71 -18.13
CA TYR A 15 -6.31 21.91 -18.89
C TYR A 15 -7.75 22.38 -18.65
N VAL A 16 -8.72 21.46 -18.70
CA VAL A 16 -10.13 21.79 -18.42
C VAL A 16 -10.32 22.24 -16.98
N GLU A 17 -9.61 21.64 -16.02
CA GLU A 17 -9.66 22.02 -14.60
C GLU A 17 -9.15 23.44 -14.38
N ILE A 18 -8.02 23.81 -15.00
CA ILE A 18 -7.48 25.17 -14.92
C ILE A 18 -8.46 26.18 -15.52
N ILE A 19 -9.07 25.88 -16.67
CA ILE A 19 -10.09 26.74 -17.28
C ILE A 19 -11.29 26.92 -16.34
N LEU A 20 -11.79 25.83 -15.77
CA LEU A 20 -12.91 25.85 -14.84
C LEU A 20 -12.59 26.66 -13.58
N ALA A 21 -11.37 26.53 -13.05
CA ALA A 21 -10.91 27.29 -11.89
C ALA A 21 -10.81 28.80 -12.18
N ILE A 22 -10.25 29.18 -13.34
CA ILE A 22 -10.19 30.58 -13.77
C ILE A 22 -11.61 31.15 -13.95
N TYR A 23 -12.51 30.38 -14.55
CA TYR A 23 -13.89 30.78 -14.75
C TYR A 23 -14.63 31.02 -13.43
N LEU A 24 -14.51 30.07 -12.48
CA LEU A 24 -15.07 30.21 -11.13
C LEU A 24 -14.51 31.46 -10.42
N LEU A 25 -13.20 31.69 -10.53
CA LEU A 25 -12.54 32.84 -9.93
C LEU A 25 -13.10 34.16 -10.47
N ILE A 26 -13.30 34.28 -11.78
CA ILE A 26 -13.88 35.48 -12.40
C ILE A 26 -15.28 35.75 -11.86
N VAL A 27 -16.14 34.72 -11.80
CA VAL A 27 -17.52 34.89 -11.31
C VAL A 27 -17.54 35.29 -9.84
N ILE A 28 -16.71 34.67 -9.00
CA ILE A 28 -16.58 35.04 -7.59
C ILE A 28 -16.11 36.50 -7.45
N CYS A 29 -15.09 36.91 -8.21
CA CYS A 29 -14.59 38.29 -8.20
C CYS A 29 -15.66 39.31 -8.64
N LEU A 30 -16.47 38.99 -9.64
CA LEU A 30 -17.58 39.85 -10.09
C LEU A 30 -18.65 40.00 -9.01
N VAL A 31 -19.01 38.90 -8.33
CA VAL A 31 -19.97 38.92 -7.24
C VAL A 31 -19.43 39.78 -6.09
N ILE A 32 -18.21 39.52 -5.63
CA ILE A 32 -17.59 40.27 -4.53
C ILE A 32 -17.50 41.77 -4.90
N GLY A 33 -17.03 42.09 -6.11
CA GLY A 33 -16.92 43.47 -6.57
C GLY A 33 -18.27 44.18 -6.61
N ARG A 34 -19.34 43.49 -7.03
CA ARG A 34 -20.72 44.03 -6.96
C ARG A 34 -21.19 44.19 -5.53
N THR A 35 -20.98 43.21 -4.65
CA THR A 35 -21.38 43.26 -3.24
C THR A 35 -20.74 44.45 -2.50
N VAL A 36 -19.46 44.73 -2.77
CA VAL A 36 -18.73 45.85 -2.16
C VAL A 36 -19.17 47.20 -2.72
N MET A 37 -19.49 47.29 -4.03
CA MET A 37 -19.84 48.57 -4.68
C MET A 37 -21.30 49.01 -4.48
N LEU A 38 -22.24 48.09 -4.23
CA LEU A 38 -23.66 48.43 -4.26
C LEU A 38 -24.31 48.80 -2.92
N GLU A 39 -23.65 48.68 -1.77
CA GLU A 39 -24.13 49.01 -0.40
C GLU A 39 -25.65 48.76 -0.12
N THR A 40 -26.28 47.81 -0.81
CA THR A 40 -27.74 47.63 -0.78
C THR A 40 -28.10 46.18 -0.51
N PRO A 41 -29.16 45.91 0.27
CA PRO A 41 -29.55 44.57 0.68
C PRO A 41 -30.34 43.84 -0.41
N LEU A 42 -29.94 43.95 -1.68
CA LEU A 42 -30.50 43.15 -2.79
C LEU A 42 -29.90 41.73 -2.86
N ILE A 43 -29.32 41.26 -1.74
CA ILE A 43 -28.59 40.00 -1.62
C ILE A 43 -29.50 38.78 -1.81
N PHE A 44 -30.81 38.94 -1.56
CA PHE A 44 -31.75 37.81 -1.56
C PHE A 44 -32.15 37.31 -2.97
N THR A 45 -32.05 38.14 -4.01
CA THR A 45 -32.40 37.70 -5.38
C THR A 45 -31.21 37.13 -6.13
N GLU A 46 -29.99 37.59 -5.83
CA GLU A 46 -28.75 37.17 -6.51
C GLU A 46 -28.00 36.03 -5.80
N GLY A 47 -28.30 35.74 -4.52
CA GLY A 47 -27.73 34.57 -3.85
C GLY A 47 -28.12 33.26 -4.54
N ALA A 48 -29.32 33.20 -5.12
CA ALA A 48 -29.81 32.05 -5.88
C ALA A 48 -29.08 31.86 -7.22
N SER A 49 -28.67 32.95 -7.89
CA SER A 49 -27.96 32.88 -9.18
C SER A 49 -26.52 32.38 -9.00
N LEU A 50 -25.83 32.85 -7.96
CA LEU A 50 -24.50 32.35 -7.60
C LEU A 50 -24.53 30.88 -7.16
N HIS A 51 -25.49 30.51 -6.33
CA HIS A 51 -25.61 29.15 -5.83
C HIS A 51 -25.78 28.14 -6.97
N HIS A 52 -26.70 28.41 -7.89
CA HIS A 52 -26.95 27.55 -9.05
C HIS A 52 -25.72 27.45 -9.97
N PHE A 53 -24.92 28.52 -10.03
CA PHE A 53 -23.68 28.55 -10.79
C PHE A 53 -22.54 27.75 -10.14
N LEU A 54 -22.36 27.89 -8.82
CA LEU A 54 -21.41 27.10 -8.05
C LEU A 54 -21.77 25.62 -8.11
N GLU A 55 -23.05 25.26 -7.98
CA GLU A 55 -23.54 23.90 -8.09
C GLU A 55 -23.13 23.24 -9.42
N ALA A 56 -23.44 23.91 -10.52
CA ALA A 56 -23.13 23.41 -11.86
C ALA A 56 -21.62 23.24 -12.05
N SER A 57 -20.84 24.26 -11.66
CA SER A 57 -19.40 24.28 -11.87
C SER A 57 -18.66 23.27 -10.98
N LEU A 58 -19.00 23.18 -9.70
CA LEU A 58 -18.45 22.18 -8.78
C LEU A 58 -18.83 20.75 -9.21
N THR A 59 -20.03 20.57 -9.78
CA THR A 59 -20.46 19.27 -10.34
C THR A 59 -19.67 18.85 -11.58
N ILE A 60 -19.34 19.79 -12.45
CA ILE A 60 -18.43 19.55 -13.57
C ILE A 60 -17.03 19.19 -13.06
N ALA A 61 -16.50 19.93 -12.07
CA ALA A 61 -15.18 19.67 -11.49
C ALA A 61 -15.04 18.22 -10.98
N VAL A 62 -16.03 17.74 -10.22
CA VAL A 62 -16.01 16.36 -9.70
C VAL A 62 -16.18 15.32 -10.79
N SER A 63 -16.98 15.61 -11.80
CA SER A 63 -17.16 14.69 -12.92
C SER A 63 -15.85 14.48 -13.68
N ILE A 64 -15.04 15.53 -13.83
CA ILE A 64 -13.71 15.48 -14.44
C ILE A 64 -12.73 14.70 -13.55
N GLU A 65 -12.73 14.96 -12.24
CA GLU A 65 -11.87 14.26 -11.28
C GLU A 65 -12.18 12.76 -11.23
N PHE A 66 -13.47 12.42 -11.23
CA PHE A 66 -13.94 11.04 -11.31
C PHE A 66 -13.55 10.38 -12.64
N LEU A 67 -13.65 11.08 -13.76
CA LEU A 67 -13.23 10.57 -15.07
C LEU A 67 -11.73 10.28 -15.13
N LYS A 68 -10.88 11.14 -14.54
CA LYS A 68 -9.44 10.87 -14.38
C LYS A 68 -9.18 9.57 -13.62
N MET A 69 -9.96 9.32 -12.57
CA MET A 69 -9.83 8.12 -11.73
C MET A 69 -10.41 6.86 -12.34
N LEU A 70 -11.35 6.95 -13.29
CA LEU A 70 -11.79 5.80 -14.08
C LEU A 70 -10.71 5.35 -15.07
N CYS A 71 -9.97 6.30 -15.64
CA CYS A 71 -8.97 5.99 -16.66
C CYS A 71 -7.60 5.60 -16.07
N MET A 72 -7.28 6.11 -14.87
CA MET A 72 -6.14 5.66 -14.07
C MET A 72 -6.61 4.61 -13.08
N HIS A 73 -6.35 3.34 -13.35
CA HIS A 73 -6.80 2.21 -12.55
C HIS A 73 -6.12 2.20 -11.15
N THR A 74 -6.60 3.03 -10.23
CA THR A 74 -6.18 3.08 -8.83
C THR A 74 -7.43 3.13 -7.94
N PRO A 75 -7.98 1.97 -7.52
CA PRO A 75 -9.18 1.90 -6.68
C PRO A 75 -9.00 2.57 -5.31
N GLY A 76 -7.75 2.86 -4.89
CA GLY A 76 -7.47 3.64 -3.69
C GLY A 76 -7.94 5.10 -3.76
N THR A 77 -8.01 5.67 -4.96
CA THR A 77 -8.29 7.10 -5.19
C THR A 77 -9.80 7.40 -5.31
N LEU A 78 -10.62 6.38 -5.64
CA LEU A 78 -12.07 6.54 -5.79
C LEU A 78 -12.76 7.05 -4.52
N ILE A 79 -12.26 6.67 -3.34
CA ILE A 79 -12.83 7.12 -2.06
C ILE A 79 -12.49 8.58 -1.79
N GLU A 80 -11.32 9.06 -2.21
CA GLU A 80 -10.94 10.46 -2.08
C GLU A 80 -11.83 11.35 -2.95
N VAL A 81 -12.10 10.94 -4.20
CA VAL A 81 -13.05 11.65 -5.06
C VAL A 81 -14.49 11.53 -4.62
N LEU A 82 -14.91 10.38 -4.10
CA LEU A 82 -16.26 10.26 -3.56
C LEU A 82 -16.45 11.16 -2.33
N LEU A 83 -15.43 11.28 -1.47
CA LEU A 83 -15.45 12.19 -0.33
C LEU A 83 -15.48 13.66 -0.79
N PHE A 84 -14.66 14.02 -1.78
CA PHE A 84 -14.68 15.34 -2.42
C PHE A 84 -16.03 15.64 -3.08
N ALA A 85 -16.65 14.62 -3.69
CA ALA A 85 -17.95 14.73 -4.32
C ALA A 85 -19.04 15.10 -3.33
N ILE A 86 -19.06 14.43 -2.18
CA ILE A 86 -20.04 14.69 -1.12
C ILE A 86 -19.76 16.03 -0.44
N ALA A 87 -18.49 16.36 -0.20
CA ALA A 87 -18.11 17.62 0.45
C ALA A 87 -18.63 18.85 -0.28
N ARG A 88 -18.50 18.90 -1.62
CA ARG A 88 -19.03 20.04 -2.39
C ARG A 88 -20.55 20.10 -2.37
N HIS A 89 -21.21 18.95 -2.34
CA HIS A 89 -22.67 18.84 -2.37
C HIS A 89 -23.26 19.35 -1.05
N MET A 90 -22.55 19.15 0.07
CA MET A 90 -22.90 19.75 1.36
C MET A 90 -22.70 21.28 1.43
N ILE A 91 -21.77 21.85 0.65
CA ILE A 91 -21.54 23.30 0.61
C ILE A 91 -22.65 24.00 -0.17
N VAL A 92 -23.10 23.37 -1.24
CA VAL A 92 -24.16 23.88 -2.10
C VAL A 92 -25.50 23.58 -1.44
N GLU A 93 -25.87 22.31 -1.24
CA GLU A 93 -27.21 21.96 -0.82
C GLU A 93 -27.37 21.92 0.70
N SER A 94 -28.31 22.72 1.22
CA SER A 94 -28.66 22.74 2.64
C SER A 94 -29.65 21.63 2.95
N LEU A 95 -29.18 20.38 3.02
CA LEU A 95 -30.07 19.25 3.33
C LEU A 95 -30.63 19.35 4.76
N PRO A 96 -31.85 18.84 4.99
CA PRO A 96 -32.39 18.61 6.32
C PRO A 96 -31.39 17.89 7.24
N PRO A 97 -31.33 18.24 8.54
CA PRO A 97 -30.37 17.67 9.48
C PRO A 97 -30.34 16.13 9.53
N LEU A 98 -31.50 15.49 9.33
CA LEU A 98 -31.64 14.03 9.31
C LEU A 98 -30.96 13.39 8.09
N GLN A 99 -31.07 14.03 6.91
CA GLN A 99 -30.41 13.54 5.70
C GLN A 99 -28.89 13.67 5.79
N ASN A 100 -28.39 14.77 6.38
CA ASN A 100 -26.96 14.89 6.66
C ASN A 100 -26.44 13.77 7.56
N LEU A 101 -27.21 13.36 8.57
CA LEU A 101 -26.85 12.23 9.44
C LEU A 101 -26.73 10.92 8.65
N LEU A 102 -27.67 10.67 7.73
CA LEU A 102 -27.64 9.48 6.86
C LEU A 102 -26.45 9.49 5.90
N ILE A 103 -26.07 10.65 5.36
CA ILE A 103 -24.89 10.79 4.49
C ILE A 103 -23.61 10.50 5.30
N VAL A 104 -23.45 11.10 6.48
CA VAL A 104 -22.30 10.87 7.35
C VAL A 104 -22.21 9.40 7.76
N PHE A 105 -23.34 8.77 8.12
CA PHE A 105 -23.39 7.34 8.42
C PHE A 105 -23.01 6.47 7.22
N SER A 106 -23.47 6.83 6.01
CA SER A 106 -23.13 6.12 4.78
C SER A 106 -21.64 6.18 4.46
N ILE A 107 -20.99 7.34 4.65
CA ILE A 107 -19.53 7.47 4.51
C ILE A 107 -18.80 6.63 5.56
N ALA A 108 -19.27 6.61 6.81
CA ALA A 108 -18.68 5.82 7.88
C ALA A 108 -18.73 4.31 7.56
N VAL A 109 -19.86 3.82 7.04
CA VAL A 109 -20.01 2.44 6.57
C VAL A 109 -19.09 2.16 5.39
N LEU A 110 -18.99 3.05 4.40
CA LEU A 110 -18.08 2.91 3.27
C LEU A 110 -16.62 2.77 3.71
N PHE A 111 -16.19 3.58 4.69
CA PHE A 111 -14.86 3.49 5.30
C PHE A 111 -14.65 2.18 6.08
N ALA A 112 -15.68 1.73 6.80
CA ALA A 112 -15.64 0.46 7.52
C ALA A 112 -15.50 -0.73 6.55
N VAL A 113 -16.30 -0.75 5.48
CA VAL A 113 -16.22 -1.77 4.42
C VAL A 113 -14.85 -1.73 3.74
N ARG A 114 -14.33 -0.55 3.38
CA ARG A 114 -12.98 -0.43 2.82
C ARG A 114 -11.94 -1.04 3.77
N ARG A 115 -11.99 -0.67 5.05
CA ARG A 115 -11.03 -1.15 6.07
C ARG A 115 -11.14 -2.66 6.30
N TYR A 116 -12.36 -3.21 6.29
CA TYR A 116 -12.55 -4.64 6.54
C TYR A 116 -12.25 -5.51 5.31
N LEU A 117 -12.58 -5.04 4.10
CA LEU A 117 -12.48 -5.84 2.87
C LEU A 117 -11.08 -5.77 2.23
N LEU A 118 -10.40 -4.61 2.25
CA LEU A 118 -9.05 -4.47 1.69
C LEU A 118 -7.96 -4.96 2.65
N THR A 119 -8.07 -4.71 3.95
CA THR A 119 -7.07 -5.21 4.93
C THR A 119 -7.12 -6.74 5.07
N SER A 120 -8.29 -7.37 4.90
CA SER A 120 -8.40 -8.84 4.93
C SER A 120 -7.74 -9.52 3.73
N SER A 121 -7.67 -8.84 2.58
CA SER A 121 -7.07 -9.40 1.36
C SER A 121 -5.53 -9.31 1.38
N ASP A 122 -4.98 -8.27 2.01
CA ASP A 122 -3.53 -8.05 2.12
C ASP A 122 -2.90 -8.86 3.27
N GLN A 123 -3.64 -9.04 4.38
CA GLN A 123 -3.20 -9.84 5.53
C GLN A 123 -3.10 -11.34 5.20
N LYS A 124 -3.91 -11.84 4.26
CA LYS A 124 -3.91 -13.27 3.89
C LYS A 124 -2.69 -13.65 3.05
N GLY A 125 -2.27 -12.79 2.12
CA GLY A 125 -1.07 -13.02 1.29
C GLY A 125 0.25 -12.85 2.05
N MET A 126 0.31 -11.93 3.02
CA MET A 126 1.51 -11.71 3.84
C MET A 126 1.79 -12.88 4.81
N ASN A 127 0.73 -13.51 5.35
CA ASN A 127 0.87 -14.59 6.32
C ASN A 127 1.26 -15.95 5.71
N GLU A 128 1.02 -16.18 4.40
CA GLU A 128 1.47 -17.38 3.68
C GLU A 128 2.97 -17.34 3.36
N HIS A 129 3.50 -16.20 2.91
CA HIS A 129 4.93 -16.06 2.63
C HIS A 129 5.81 -16.14 3.88
N ILE A 130 5.33 -15.64 5.02
CA ILE A 130 6.05 -15.71 6.31
C ILE A 130 6.07 -17.16 6.85
N HIS A 131 5.01 -17.95 6.64
CA HIS A 131 5.01 -19.38 7.01
C HIS A 131 5.98 -20.18 6.15
N GLY A 132 5.98 -19.98 4.82
CA GLY A 132 6.92 -20.65 3.94
C GLY A 132 8.38 -20.36 4.28
N ALA A 133 8.71 -19.10 4.62
CA ALA A 133 10.07 -18.73 5.04
C ALA A 133 10.47 -19.38 6.38
N ARG A 134 9.54 -19.49 7.33
CA ARG A 134 9.81 -20.14 8.64
C ARG A 134 10.05 -21.64 8.49
N ASP A 135 9.31 -22.32 7.63
CA ASP A 135 9.49 -23.75 7.41
C ASP A 135 10.85 -24.04 6.76
N ILE A 136 11.27 -23.22 5.78
CA ILE A 136 12.59 -23.33 5.16
C ILE A 136 13.72 -23.08 6.17
N ILE A 137 13.58 -22.07 7.05
CA ILE A 137 14.58 -21.78 8.09
C ILE A 137 14.64 -22.92 9.13
N ALA A 138 13.50 -23.48 9.51
CA ALA A 138 13.45 -24.62 10.43
C ALA A 138 14.12 -25.87 9.84
N GLU A 139 13.88 -26.15 8.56
CA GLU A 139 14.48 -27.29 7.86
C GLU A 139 15.99 -27.12 7.63
N LEU A 140 16.43 -25.91 7.25
CA LEU A 140 17.86 -25.57 7.17
C LEU A 140 18.58 -25.70 8.52
N THR A 141 17.93 -25.29 9.60
CA THR A 141 18.48 -25.38 10.96
C THR A 141 18.66 -26.83 11.39
N HIS A 142 17.67 -27.69 11.10
CA HIS A 142 17.76 -29.12 11.38
C HIS A 142 18.87 -29.81 10.57
N SER A 143 18.96 -29.50 9.27
CA SER A 143 20.01 -30.04 8.40
C SER A 143 21.42 -29.59 8.81
N ASN A 144 21.58 -28.34 9.26
CA ASN A 144 22.88 -27.85 9.72
C ASN A 144 23.33 -28.54 11.01
N LYS A 145 22.43 -28.73 11.98
CA LYS A 145 22.73 -29.43 13.23
C LYS A 145 23.12 -30.90 13.02
N GLU A 146 22.46 -31.58 12.08
CA GLU A 146 22.81 -32.95 11.70
C GLU A 146 24.20 -33.03 11.04
N LYS A 147 24.52 -32.08 10.15
CA LYS A 147 25.86 -31.99 9.52
C LYS A 147 26.97 -31.72 10.55
N GLU A 148 26.72 -30.89 11.55
CA GLU A 148 27.68 -30.63 12.63
C GLU A 148 27.95 -31.88 13.48
N ALA A 149 26.91 -32.63 13.84
CA ALA A 149 27.05 -33.89 14.58
C ALA A 149 27.81 -34.94 13.76
N LEU A 150 27.53 -35.04 12.45
CA LEU A 150 28.22 -35.97 11.56
C LEU A 150 29.69 -35.57 11.36
N HIS A 151 30.00 -34.27 11.32
CA HIS A 151 31.37 -33.77 11.20
C HIS A 151 32.19 -34.09 12.45
N SER A 152 31.64 -33.85 13.64
CA SER A 152 32.28 -34.19 14.92
C SER A 152 32.52 -35.71 15.04
N TYR A 153 31.54 -36.54 14.68
CA TYR A 153 31.73 -37.99 14.68
C TYR A 153 32.81 -38.44 13.68
N ARG A 154 32.82 -37.87 12.47
CA ARG A 154 33.82 -38.21 11.45
C ARG A 154 35.23 -37.80 11.86
N GLU A 155 35.39 -36.69 12.58
CA GLU A 155 36.69 -36.27 13.11
C GLU A 155 37.20 -37.25 14.17
N ASN A 156 36.37 -37.57 15.18
CA ASN A 156 36.69 -38.53 16.23
C ASN A 156 37.08 -39.90 15.66
N VAL A 157 36.38 -40.37 14.62
CA VAL A 157 36.70 -41.64 13.94
C VAL A 157 38.06 -41.58 13.21
N LYS A 158 38.42 -40.44 12.61
CA LYS A 158 39.74 -40.27 11.98
C LYS A 158 40.84 -40.32 13.04
N GLU A 159 40.64 -39.67 14.17
CA GLU A 159 41.59 -39.66 15.29
C GLU A 159 41.80 -41.07 15.85
N GLN A 160 40.72 -41.82 16.11
CA GLN A 160 40.82 -43.23 16.53
C GLN A 160 41.54 -44.12 15.51
N LYS A 161 41.32 -43.91 14.21
CA LYS A 161 42.04 -44.66 13.16
C LYS A 161 43.53 -44.37 13.16
N GLN A 162 43.95 -43.14 13.47
CA GLN A 162 45.37 -42.80 13.58
C GLN A 162 45.99 -43.42 14.83
N LEU A 163 45.31 -43.32 15.99
CA LEU A 163 45.76 -43.94 17.24
C LEU A 163 45.93 -45.45 17.09
N ASN A 164 44.97 -46.13 16.46
CA ASN A 164 45.05 -47.57 16.22
C ASN A 164 46.19 -47.94 15.25
N LYS A 165 46.45 -47.11 14.22
CA LYS A 165 47.60 -47.29 13.34
C LYS A 165 48.93 -47.14 14.07
N VAL A 166 49.05 -46.18 14.99
CA VAL A 166 50.25 -45.98 15.80
C VAL A 166 50.44 -47.14 16.77
N ALA A 167 49.40 -47.57 17.48
CA ALA A 167 49.46 -48.71 18.39
C ALA A 167 49.93 -49.99 17.67
N ARG A 168 49.44 -50.26 16.45
CA ARG A 168 49.90 -51.39 15.64
C ARG A 168 51.36 -51.28 15.19
N LYS A 169 51.89 -50.07 15.01
CA LYS A 169 53.31 -49.87 14.67
C LYS A 169 54.20 -50.17 15.88
N ILE A 170 53.81 -49.70 17.06
CA ILE A 170 54.52 -49.95 18.32
C ILE A 170 54.56 -51.45 18.63
N GLN A 171 53.44 -52.16 18.52
CA GLN A 171 53.39 -53.61 18.74
C GLN A 171 54.32 -54.39 17.80
N LYS A 172 54.42 -53.96 16.53
CA LYS A 172 55.34 -54.57 15.55
C LYS A 172 56.81 -54.25 15.82
N GLU A 173 57.11 -53.10 16.42
CA GLU A 173 58.48 -52.75 16.83
C GLU A 173 58.91 -53.53 18.09
N GLU A 174 57.99 -53.79 19.03
CA GLU A 174 58.25 -54.62 20.21
C GLU A 174 58.52 -56.09 19.84
N GLU A 175 57.73 -56.70 18.95
CA GLU A 175 58.02 -58.06 18.44
C GLU A 175 59.39 -58.15 17.77
N LYS A 176 59.76 -57.14 16.98
CA LYS A 176 61.05 -57.13 16.27
C LYS A 176 62.25 -56.89 17.18
N ASN A 177 62.06 -56.23 18.33
CA ASN A 177 63.12 -55.97 19.30
C ASN A 177 63.35 -57.17 20.25
N SER A 178 62.35 -58.02 20.47
CA SER A 178 62.49 -59.24 21.28
C SER A 178 63.30 -60.35 20.57
N ASP A 179 63.31 -60.37 19.23
CA ASP A 179 64.11 -61.32 18.44
C ASP A 179 65.61 -60.95 18.37
N ASN A 180 66.00 -59.71 18.70
CA ASN A 180 67.39 -59.23 18.62
C ASN A 180 68.18 -59.28 19.94
N HIS A 181 67.58 -59.79 21.03
CA HIS A 181 68.26 -60.02 22.32
C HIS A 181 68.43 -61.51 22.66
N GLY A 182 68.11 -62.41 21.72
CA GLY A 182 68.20 -63.86 21.87
C GLY A 182 69.27 -64.54 21.02
N ALA A 183 70.27 -63.80 20.51
CA ALA A 183 71.41 -64.34 19.77
C ALA A 183 72.74 -63.92 20.40
#